data_AF-A0A7J6CQ70-F1
#
_entry.id   AF-A0A7J6CQ70-F1
#
_cell.length_a   1.000
_cell.length_b   1.000
_cell.length_c   1.000
_cell.angle_alpha   90.00
_cell.angle_beta   90.00
_cell.angle_gamma   90.00
#
_symmetry.space_group_name_H-M   'P 1'
#
loop_
_entity.id
_entity.type
_entity.pdbx_description
1 polymer ?
#
loop_
_entity_poly.entity_id
_entity_poly.type
_entity_poly.pdbx_seq_one_letter_code
_entity_poly.pdbx_strand_id
1 'polypeptide(L)'
;MSFKSPSRSFSSSSLSGSMGSRGSLFGAISPAAIGNLANTLRPIVQINVDDKETMKGLNDRLAGYLSKVRLLEDSNNQLEEQIKEALMRKGAESGRDWSPYEKIVADLRNQIQEMTLDNARLFLQIDNARLAADDFKVKFESEQAMRQGVEQDLARLRKMLDDTYMGRMQLEGQIESMREELAFLKKSHEEDVANMKSQIGDSQVNVQMETKNSADLNETISNIRTQYERAVQKSQEETEAWFQNKFDNISAEVTQNTEALQAGKTELNELRRQKQSLEIDLQALHNMIRSLEDSLRETEARYAHEVNGYNSRILQLEGELGQVRAQVERQAAEYEALLSLKTKLEAEIATYHRLLEGAVDEKGDKNRDEFSLEQALYAAPPPHSVGLKKAIIITQEIVDGEVVSQRETEQNLTNHNDMEVSGEDQELTEQLELAVEEAKVEEQELTVERVKVEEQELTVERVKAEEEKIEEQLELVVEKAKAEEQELTVERVKAEEEKIAEQLELVVEKAKAKEQELTVEKVKAEEEKVAEQLELTVEKVKAEEELTKQLPLAKEDELVEEVIC
;
A
#
# COMPACT_ATOMS: atom_id res chain seq x y z
N MET A 1 25.79 23.95 -21.37
CA MET A 1 25.93 22.75 -22.22
C MET A 1 24.55 22.36 -22.68
N SER A 2 24.30 22.48 -23.99
CA SER A 2 22.97 22.27 -24.60
C SER A 2 22.75 20.77 -24.82
N PHE A 3 21.77 20.18 -24.14
CA PHE A 3 21.30 18.84 -24.45
C PHE A 3 20.09 18.96 -25.38
N LYS A 4 20.29 18.47 -26.60
CA LYS A 4 19.35 18.49 -27.71
C LYS A 4 18.74 17.09 -27.80
N SER A 5 17.47 16.97 -27.45
CA SER A 5 16.71 15.71 -27.56
C SER A 5 16.38 15.44 -29.03
N PRO A 6 16.58 14.22 -29.56
CA PRO A 6 16.14 13.88 -30.91
C PRO A 6 14.68 13.42 -30.88
N SER A 7 13.82 14.13 -31.60
CA SER A 7 12.48 13.71 -31.97
C SER A 7 12.56 12.50 -32.93
N ARG A 8 12.01 11.36 -32.51
CA ARG A 8 11.75 10.22 -33.39
C ARG A 8 10.29 10.28 -33.82
N SER A 9 10.07 10.59 -35.09
CA SER A 9 8.79 10.49 -35.79
C SER A 9 8.38 9.03 -35.96
N PHE A 10 7.17 8.68 -35.52
CA PHE A 10 6.53 7.40 -35.83
C PHE A 10 5.85 7.54 -37.20
N SER A 11 6.39 6.88 -38.23
CA SER A 11 5.77 6.80 -39.56
C SER A 11 4.84 5.59 -39.58
N SER A 12 3.53 5.81 -39.68
CA SER A 12 2.54 4.76 -39.95
C SER A 12 2.56 4.40 -41.43
N SER A 13 3.14 3.25 -41.78
CA SER A 13 3.02 2.66 -43.11
C SER A 13 1.72 1.88 -43.22
N SER A 14 0.75 2.41 -43.95
CA SER A 14 -0.43 1.69 -44.43
C SER A 14 -0.04 0.83 -45.64
N LEU A 15 0.11 -0.47 -45.41
CA LEU A 15 0.24 -1.48 -46.45
C LEU A 15 -1.17 -1.95 -46.83
N SER A 16 -1.75 -1.33 -47.87
CA SER A 16 -2.89 -1.92 -48.58
C SER A 16 -2.35 -2.90 -49.62
N GLY A 17 -2.53 -4.19 -49.35
CA GLY A 17 -2.21 -5.30 -50.25
C GLY A 17 -3.50 -5.89 -50.82
N SER A 18 -3.63 -5.78 -52.14
CA SER A 18 -4.72 -6.27 -52.97
C SER A 18 -4.58 -7.77 -53.30
N MET A 19 -5.71 -8.46 -53.51
CA MET A 19 -6.00 -9.53 -54.50
C MET A 19 -7.12 -10.44 -53.94
N GLY A 20 -8.19 -10.81 -54.64
CA GLY A 20 -8.67 -10.51 -55.98
C GLY A 20 -10.04 -11.16 -56.15
N SER A 21 -10.91 -10.55 -56.95
CA SER A 21 -12.18 -11.17 -57.34
C SER A 21 -12.32 -11.07 -58.86
N ARG A 22 -12.29 -12.23 -59.51
CA ARG A 22 -12.60 -12.40 -60.93
C ARG A 22 -14.11 -12.65 -61.00
N GLY A 23 -14.86 -11.80 -61.69
CA GLY A 23 -16.31 -11.93 -61.81
C GLY A 23 -16.87 -11.11 -62.98
N SER A 24 -16.80 -11.72 -64.16
CA SER A 24 -17.55 -11.50 -65.41
C SER A 24 -18.47 -10.27 -65.59
N LEU A 25 -18.20 -9.57 -66.70
CA LEU A 25 -19.11 -8.70 -67.44
C LEU A 25 -20.35 -9.47 -67.93
N PHE A 26 -21.55 -8.94 -67.74
CA PHE A 26 -22.64 -8.96 -68.74
C PHE A 26 -23.58 -7.77 -68.52
N GLY A 27 -23.83 -7.05 -69.61
CA GLY A 27 -24.48 -5.74 -69.65
C GLY A 27 -26.01 -5.76 -69.59
N ALA A 28 -26.52 -4.60 -69.21
CA ALA A 28 -27.92 -4.21 -69.20
C ALA A 28 -28.49 -4.09 -70.62
N ILE A 29 -29.72 -4.59 -70.83
CA ILE A 29 -30.60 -4.19 -71.92
C ILE A 29 -32.01 -3.99 -71.34
N SER A 30 -32.53 -2.78 -71.46
CA SER A 30 -33.90 -2.38 -71.11
C SER A 30 -34.93 -3.00 -72.06
N PRO A 31 -36.17 -3.32 -71.60
CA PRO A 31 -37.24 -3.77 -72.48
C PRO A 31 -38.12 -2.60 -72.93
N ALA A 32 -37.97 -2.19 -74.18
CA ALA A 32 -38.96 -1.38 -74.90
C ALA A 32 -39.08 -1.90 -76.33
N ALA A 33 -40.31 -1.91 -76.85
CA ALA A 33 -40.74 -2.28 -78.20
C ALA A 33 -41.00 -3.77 -78.47
N ILE A 34 -42.22 -4.22 -78.16
CA ILE A 34 -42.90 -5.27 -78.94
C ILE A 34 -44.07 -4.58 -79.64
N GLY A 35 -43.87 -4.26 -80.92
CA GLY A 35 -44.88 -3.73 -81.82
C GLY A 35 -45.42 -4.81 -82.75
N ASN A 36 -46.74 -4.92 -82.77
CA ASN A 36 -47.61 -5.18 -83.93
C ASN A 36 -47.04 -5.95 -85.13
N LEU A 37 -47.48 -7.20 -85.31
CA LEU A 37 -47.66 -7.81 -86.63
C LEU A 37 -48.97 -8.64 -86.64
N ALA A 38 -50.10 -7.94 -86.75
CA ALA A 38 -51.38 -8.52 -87.10
C ALA A 38 -51.80 -8.00 -88.48
N ASN A 39 -51.68 -8.87 -89.49
CA ASN A 39 -52.46 -8.96 -90.73
C ASN A 39 -51.58 -9.49 -91.86
N THR A 40 -51.95 -10.64 -92.41
CA THR A 40 -52.44 -10.75 -93.80
C THR A 40 -52.70 -12.22 -94.17
N LEU A 41 -53.74 -12.40 -94.99
CA LEU A 41 -54.02 -13.53 -95.89
C LEU A 41 -54.72 -14.77 -95.30
N ARG A 42 -56.06 -14.72 -95.37
CA ARG A 42 -56.89 -15.89 -95.71
C ARG A 42 -56.55 -16.37 -97.13
N PRO A 43 -56.68 -17.67 -97.40
CA PRO A 43 -57.47 -18.07 -98.56
C PRO A 43 -58.49 -19.16 -98.25
N ILE A 44 -59.38 -19.27 -99.23
CA ILE A 44 -60.65 -19.97 -99.31
C ILE A 44 -60.44 -21.48 -99.53
N VAL A 45 -61.31 -22.29 -98.92
CA VAL A 45 -61.44 -23.74 -99.06
C VAL A 45 -61.88 -24.10 -100.49
N GLN A 46 -61.08 -24.90 -101.21
CA GLN A 46 -61.50 -25.71 -102.35
C GLN A 46 -60.87 -27.11 -102.23
N ILE A 47 -61.68 -28.13 -102.46
CA ILE A 47 -61.49 -29.50 -101.99
C ILE A 47 -60.95 -30.39 -103.14
N ASN A 48 -60.03 -31.32 -102.78
CA ASN A 48 -59.70 -32.60 -103.44
C ASN A 48 -58.43 -32.71 -104.33
N VAL A 49 -57.23 -32.44 -103.77
CA VAL A 49 -55.93 -33.11 -104.11
C VAL A 49 -54.98 -33.21 -102.88
N ASP A 50 -55.29 -32.55 -101.75
CA ASP A 50 -54.34 -32.22 -100.67
C ASP A 50 -54.00 -33.32 -99.65
N ASP A 51 -54.75 -34.41 -99.52
CA ASP A 51 -54.52 -35.40 -98.45
C ASP A 51 -53.17 -36.12 -98.55
N LYS A 52 -52.62 -36.24 -99.77
CA LYS A 52 -51.32 -36.90 -99.98
C LYS A 52 -50.13 -35.97 -99.75
N GLU A 53 -50.27 -34.67 -100.03
CA GLU A 53 -49.24 -33.66 -99.74
C GLU A 53 -49.24 -33.27 -98.25
N THR A 54 -50.41 -33.20 -97.62
CA THR A 54 -50.52 -33.03 -96.17
C THR A 54 -49.93 -34.23 -95.42
N MET A 55 -50.19 -35.47 -95.86
CA MET A 55 -49.55 -36.66 -95.29
C MET A 55 -48.03 -36.70 -95.52
N LYS A 56 -47.53 -36.21 -96.66
CA LYS A 56 -46.08 -36.06 -96.88
C LYS A 56 -45.48 -35.00 -95.96
N GLY A 57 -46.09 -33.82 -95.83
CA GLY A 57 -45.61 -32.76 -94.93
C GLY A 57 -45.65 -33.15 -93.45
N LEU A 58 -46.62 -33.97 -93.04
CA LEU A 58 -46.66 -34.58 -91.71
C LEU A 58 -45.55 -35.62 -91.52
N ASN A 59 -45.29 -36.46 -92.53
CA ASN A 59 -44.23 -37.46 -92.48
C ASN A 59 -42.83 -36.82 -92.50
N ASP A 60 -42.64 -35.74 -93.26
CA ASP A 60 -41.41 -34.93 -93.26
C ASP A 60 -41.20 -34.22 -91.91
N ARG A 61 -42.29 -33.72 -91.28
CA ARG A 61 -42.23 -33.22 -89.90
C ARG A 61 -41.89 -34.33 -88.91
N LEU A 62 -42.48 -35.52 -89.03
CA LEU A 62 -42.19 -36.66 -88.17
C LEU A 62 -40.73 -37.15 -88.34
N ALA A 63 -40.22 -37.18 -89.57
CA ALA A 63 -38.81 -37.45 -89.85
C ALA A 63 -37.89 -36.38 -89.25
N GLY A 64 -38.31 -35.10 -89.28
CA GLY A 64 -37.65 -34.00 -88.59
C GLY A 64 -37.64 -34.17 -87.07
N TYR A 65 -38.78 -34.54 -86.46
CA TYR A 65 -38.88 -34.84 -85.04
C TYR A 65 -38.01 -36.03 -84.65
N LEU A 66 -38.05 -37.13 -85.40
CA LEU A 66 -37.20 -38.32 -85.16
C LEU A 66 -35.71 -37.99 -85.27
N SER A 67 -35.32 -37.15 -86.24
CA SER A 67 -33.94 -36.69 -86.37
C SER A 67 -33.52 -35.79 -85.21
N LYS A 68 -34.43 -34.94 -84.73
CA LYS A 68 -34.18 -34.08 -83.56
C LYS A 68 -34.08 -34.88 -82.27
N VAL A 69 -34.92 -35.91 -82.09
CA VAL A 69 -34.87 -36.82 -80.94
C VAL A 69 -33.55 -37.57 -80.91
N ARG A 70 -33.08 -38.12 -82.05
CA ARG A 70 -31.76 -38.77 -82.12
C ARG A 70 -30.60 -37.84 -81.78
N LEU A 71 -30.62 -36.60 -82.30
CA LEU A 71 -29.60 -35.60 -81.94
C LEU A 71 -29.63 -35.25 -80.45
N LEU A 72 -30.82 -35.20 -79.84
CA LEU A 72 -30.97 -34.95 -78.41
C LEU A 72 -30.50 -36.14 -77.58
N GLU A 73 -30.80 -37.38 -77.99
CA GLU A 73 -30.31 -38.61 -77.37
C GLU A 73 -28.78 -38.68 -77.43
N ASP A 74 -28.18 -38.39 -78.57
CA ASP A 74 -26.72 -38.35 -78.73
C ASP A 74 -26.09 -37.25 -77.86
N SER A 75 -26.72 -36.07 -77.77
CA SER A 75 -26.23 -35.00 -76.91
C SER A 75 -26.37 -35.33 -75.41
N ASN A 76 -27.44 -36.01 -75.01
CA ASN A 76 -27.64 -36.46 -73.64
C ASN A 76 -26.63 -37.53 -73.26
N ASN A 77 -26.36 -38.50 -74.14
CA ASN A 77 -25.34 -39.52 -73.92
C ASN A 77 -23.95 -38.90 -73.72
N GLN A 78 -23.59 -37.89 -74.52
CA GLN A 78 -22.34 -37.15 -74.35
C GLN A 78 -22.28 -36.39 -73.02
N LEU A 79 -23.38 -35.74 -72.61
CA LEU A 79 -23.44 -35.05 -71.33
C LEU A 79 -23.35 -36.02 -70.15
N GLU A 80 -23.97 -37.20 -70.24
CA GLU A 80 -23.86 -38.24 -69.22
C GLU A 80 -22.42 -38.77 -69.06
N GLU A 81 -21.70 -38.96 -70.18
CA GLU A 81 -20.29 -39.34 -70.14
C GLU A 81 -19.43 -38.24 -69.50
N GLN A 82 -19.66 -36.98 -69.86
CA GLN A 82 -18.95 -35.84 -69.24
C GLN A 82 -19.24 -35.72 -67.74
N ILE A 83 -20.47 -35.98 -67.29
CA ILE A 83 -20.82 -35.99 -65.87
C ILE A 83 -20.11 -37.14 -65.14
N LYS A 84 -20.09 -38.35 -65.73
CA LYS A 84 -19.38 -39.50 -65.16
C LYS A 84 -17.88 -39.22 -65.02
N GLU A 85 -17.26 -38.64 -66.05
CA GLU A 85 -15.85 -38.25 -66.03
C GLU A 85 -15.57 -37.16 -64.97
N ALA A 86 -16.42 -36.13 -64.88
CA ALA A 86 -16.30 -35.09 -63.88
C ALA A 86 -16.45 -35.62 -62.45
N LEU A 87 -17.36 -36.57 -62.22
CA LEU A 87 -17.54 -37.22 -60.93
C LEU A 87 -16.35 -38.11 -60.56
N MET A 88 -15.78 -38.86 -61.52
CA MET A 88 -14.57 -39.65 -61.30
C MET A 88 -13.36 -38.76 -60.98
N ARG A 89 -13.20 -37.65 -61.71
CA ARG A 89 -12.12 -36.67 -61.45
C ARG A 89 -12.28 -36.01 -60.08
N LYS A 90 -13.50 -35.62 -59.71
CA LYS A 90 -13.81 -35.02 -58.40
C LYS A 90 -13.69 -36.03 -57.25
N GLY A 91 -14.01 -37.30 -57.50
CA GLY A 91 -13.78 -38.40 -56.55
C GLY A 91 -12.30 -38.68 -56.33
N ALA A 92 -11.46 -38.56 -57.36
CA ALA A 92 -10.01 -38.70 -57.28
C ALA A 92 -9.30 -37.53 -56.57
N GLU A 93 -9.96 -36.37 -56.42
CA GLU A 93 -9.46 -35.21 -55.66
C GLU A 93 -9.76 -35.29 -54.15
N SER A 94 -10.40 -36.37 -53.66
CA SER A 94 -10.56 -36.62 -52.22
C SER A 94 -9.25 -37.12 -51.59
N GLY A 95 -8.40 -36.18 -51.18
CA GLY A 95 -7.25 -36.48 -50.34
C GLY A 95 -6.17 -35.41 -50.39
N ARG A 96 -6.48 -34.16 -50.01
CA ARG A 96 -5.40 -33.24 -49.62
C ARG A 96 -4.95 -33.66 -48.22
N ASP A 97 -3.78 -34.27 -48.10
CA ASP A 97 -3.26 -34.75 -46.82
C ASP A 97 -2.94 -33.57 -45.89
N TRP A 98 -3.81 -33.31 -44.91
CA TRP A 98 -3.65 -32.25 -43.91
C TRP A 98 -2.77 -32.67 -42.71
N SER A 99 -2.38 -33.93 -42.63
CA SER A 99 -1.59 -34.50 -41.52
C SER A 99 -0.31 -33.72 -41.17
N PRO A 100 0.47 -33.17 -42.14
CA PRO A 100 1.65 -32.35 -41.80
C PRO A 100 1.29 -31.04 -41.07
N TYR A 101 0.17 -30.41 -41.42
CA TYR A 101 -0.29 -29.18 -40.77
C TYR A 101 -0.87 -29.47 -39.39
N GLU A 102 -1.51 -30.62 -39.21
CA GLU A 102 -2.03 -31.05 -37.90
C GLU A 102 -0.93 -31.19 -36.86
N LYS A 103 0.23 -31.76 -37.24
CA LYS A 103 1.41 -31.83 -36.34
C LYS A 103 1.91 -30.45 -35.94
N ILE A 104 2.06 -29.53 -36.89
CA ILE A 104 2.50 -28.15 -36.60
C ILE A 104 1.51 -27.44 -35.68
N VAL A 105 0.20 -27.60 -35.91
CA VAL A 105 -0.84 -27.01 -35.05
C VAL A 105 -0.84 -27.63 -33.65
N ALA A 106 -0.61 -28.94 -33.55
CA ALA A 106 -0.47 -29.62 -32.25
C ALA A 106 0.76 -29.12 -31.48
N ASP A 107 1.91 -28.99 -32.15
CA ASP A 107 3.15 -28.47 -31.55
C ASP A 107 2.97 -27.02 -31.08
N LEU A 108 2.32 -26.16 -31.89
CA LEU A 108 2.01 -24.78 -31.50
C LEU A 108 1.05 -24.73 -30.31
N ARG A 109 0.04 -25.60 -30.25
CA ARG A 109 -0.86 -25.70 -29.09
C ARG A 109 -0.11 -26.13 -27.82
N ASN A 110 0.78 -27.10 -27.93
CA ASN A 110 1.61 -27.54 -26.81
C ASN A 110 2.53 -26.41 -26.32
N GLN A 111 3.16 -25.67 -27.24
CA GLN A 111 4.00 -24.53 -26.89
C GLN A 111 3.20 -23.41 -26.20
N ILE A 112 1.97 -23.14 -26.65
CA ILE A 112 1.08 -22.18 -25.97
C ILE A 112 0.75 -22.66 -24.55
N GLN A 113 0.44 -23.95 -24.37
CA GLN A 113 0.16 -24.51 -23.05
C GLN A 113 1.37 -24.43 -22.12
N GLU A 114 2.56 -24.79 -22.61
CA GLU A 114 3.81 -24.69 -21.86
C GLU A 114 4.09 -23.25 -21.44
N MET A 115 4.00 -22.28 -22.36
CA MET A 115 4.15 -20.86 -22.02
C MET A 115 3.09 -20.37 -21.04
N THR A 116 1.85 -20.89 -21.10
CA THR A 116 0.79 -20.54 -20.15
C THR A 116 1.10 -21.07 -18.76
N LEU A 117 1.60 -22.30 -18.65
CA LEU A 117 2.04 -22.88 -17.37
C LEU A 117 3.26 -22.17 -16.80
N ASP A 118 4.23 -21.82 -17.64
CA ASP A 118 5.40 -21.04 -17.22
C ASP A 118 5.01 -19.64 -16.75
N ASN A 119 4.06 -18.99 -17.42
CA ASN A 119 3.53 -17.71 -17.00
C ASN A 119 2.83 -17.82 -15.63
N ALA A 120 1.99 -18.83 -15.43
CA ALA A 120 1.38 -19.11 -14.12
C ALA A 120 2.44 -19.37 -13.02
N ARG A 121 3.51 -20.10 -13.35
CA ARG A 121 4.63 -20.34 -12.43
C ARG A 121 5.37 -19.05 -12.08
N LEU A 122 5.62 -18.17 -13.06
CA LEU A 122 6.24 -16.86 -12.83
C LEU A 122 5.34 -15.98 -11.96
N PHE A 123 4.03 -15.96 -12.19
CA PHE A 123 3.09 -15.24 -11.33
C PHE A 123 3.18 -15.71 -9.87
N LEU A 124 3.19 -17.02 -9.63
CA LEU A 124 3.35 -17.55 -8.27
C LEU A 124 4.70 -17.16 -7.63
N GLN A 125 5.78 -17.13 -8.41
CA GLN A 125 7.09 -16.67 -7.91
C GLN A 125 7.08 -15.17 -7.58
N ILE A 126 6.42 -14.35 -8.39
CA ILE A 126 6.26 -12.92 -8.14
C ILE A 126 5.46 -12.70 -6.86
N ASP A 127 4.34 -13.40 -6.69
CA ASP A 127 3.50 -13.26 -5.50
C ASP A 127 4.23 -13.76 -4.26
N ASN A 128 4.97 -14.87 -4.34
CA ASN A 128 5.80 -15.34 -3.24
C ASN A 128 6.89 -14.33 -2.86
N ALA A 129 7.58 -13.74 -3.84
CA ALA A 129 8.59 -12.72 -3.61
C ALA A 129 8.00 -11.44 -3.01
N ARG A 130 6.78 -11.05 -3.42
CA ARG A 130 6.04 -9.93 -2.84
C ARG A 130 5.66 -10.18 -1.39
N LEU A 131 5.05 -11.34 -1.10
CA LEU A 131 4.70 -11.71 0.27
C LEU A 131 5.93 -11.75 1.18
N ALA A 132 7.06 -12.30 0.70
CA ALA A 132 8.31 -12.28 1.46
C ALA A 132 8.83 -10.85 1.69
N ALA A 133 8.72 -9.96 0.70
CA ALA A 133 9.12 -8.57 0.85
C ALA A 133 8.23 -7.82 1.88
N ASP A 134 6.92 -8.06 1.85
CA ASP A 134 5.97 -7.48 2.80
C ASP A 134 6.22 -8.01 4.23
N ASP A 135 6.49 -9.31 4.39
CA ASP A 135 6.92 -9.89 5.68
C ASP A 135 8.18 -9.23 6.23
N PHE A 136 9.19 -8.99 5.38
CA PHE A 136 10.41 -8.29 5.79
C PHE A 136 10.16 -6.83 6.12
N LYS A 137 9.24 -6.17 5.40
CA LYS A 137 8.87 -4.79 5.67
C LYS A 137 8.21 -4.65 7.04
N VAL A 138 7.22 -5.49 7.36
CA VAL A 138 6.57 -5.50 8.68
C VAL A 138 7.57 -5.79 9.80
N LYS A 139 8.45 -6.77 9.61
CA LYS A 139 9.52 -7.08 10.57
C LYS A 139 10.45 -5.88 10.78
N PHE A 140 10.88 -5.21 9.71
CA PHE A 140 11.72 -4.03 9.79
C PHE A 140 11.03 -2.88 10.54
N GLU A 141 9.75 -2.61 10.25
CA GLU A 141 8.96 -1.58 10.94
C GLU A 141 8.83 -1.90 12.44
N SER A 142 8.59 -3.16 12.80
CA SER A 142 8.55 -3.60 14.20
C SER A 142 9.89 -3.45 14.92
N GLU A 143 11.00 -3.84 14.28
CA GLU A 143 12.36 -3.70 14.84
C GLU A 143 12.74 -2.23 14.98
N GLN A 144 12.37 -1.39 14.01
CA GLN A 144 12.59 0.04 14.05
C GLN A 144 11.84 0.69 15.22
N ALA A 145 10.58 0.32 15.43
CA ALA A 145 9.78 0.81 16.57
C ALA A 145 10.42 0.40 17.91
N MET A 146 10.85 -0.87 18.04
CA MET A 146 11.56 -1.34 19.23
C MET A 146 12.87 -0.60 19.47
N ARG A 147 13.69 -0.40 18.42
CA ARG A 147 14.93 0.40 18.52
C ARG A 147 14.66 1.82 18.99
N GLN A 148 13.66 2.48 18.42
CA GLN A 148 13.29 3.84 18.85
C GLN A 148 12.85 3.89 20.31
N GLY A 149 12.11 2.87 20.79
CA GLY A 149 11.77 2.73 22.21
C GLY A 149 13.02 2.65 23.09
N VAL A 150 13.95 1.74 22.76
CA VAL A 150 15.22 1.58 23.49
C VAL A 150 16.08 2.85 23.44
N GLU A 151 16.15 3.53 22.30
CA GLU A 151 16.88 4.81 22.18
C GLU A 151 16.28 5.90 23.07
N GLN A 152 14.95 5.98 23.16
CA GLN A 152 14.28 6.91 24.08
C GLN A 152 14.59 6.57 25.54
N ASP A 153 14.57 5.30 25.92
CA ASP A 153 14.89 4.88 27.28
C ASP A 153 16.36 5.10 27.63
N LEU A 154 17.27 4.87 26.68
CA LEU A 154 18.68 5.20 26.83
C LEU A 154 18.88 6.72 27.02
N ALA A 155 18.17 7.55 26.25
CA ALA A 155 18.20 9.00 26.43
C ALA A 155 17.65 9.43 27.80
N ARG A 156 16.57 8.80 28.29
CA ARG A 156 16.04 9.01 29.64
C ARG A 156 17.04 8.61 30.72
N LEU A 157 17.67 7.44 30.59
CA LEU A 157 18.70 6.95 31.51
C LEU A 157 19.92 7.88 31.56
N ARG A 158 20.37 8.39 30.40
CA ARG A 158 21.45 9.40 30.35
C ARG A 158 21.06 10.67 31.09
N LYS A 159 19.83 11.16 30.87
CA LYS A 159 19.33 12.33 31.60
C LYS A 159 19.28 12.09 33.11
N MET A 160 18.78 10.93 33.55
CA MET A 160 18.78 10.59 34.98
C MET A 160 20.19 10.50 35.54
N LEU A 161 21.16 9.97 34.79
CA LEU A 161 22.56 9.96 35.19
C LEU A 161 23.10 11.39 35.36
N ASP A 162 22.85 12.28 34.40
CA ASP A 162 23.26 13.68 34.48
C ASP A 162 22.61 14.39 35.68
N ASP A 163 21.31 14.18 35.89
CA ASP A 163 20.56 14.74 37.04
C ASP A 163 21.14 14.24 38.37
N THR A 164 21.47 12.94 38.48
CA THR A 164 22.12 12.39 39.69
C THR A 164 23.54 12.90 39.88
N TYR A 165 24.31 13.09 38.81
CA TYR A 165 25.65 13.67 38.87
C TYR A 165 25.60 15.12 39.36
N MET A 166 24.65 15.91 38.84
CA MET A 166 24.39 17.27 39.32
C MET A 166 23.98 17.29 40.79
N GLY A 167 23.11 16.37 41.21
CA GLY A 167 22.74 16.22 42.63
C GLY A 167 23.94 15.86 43.50
N ARG A 168 24.82 14.97 43.05
CA ARG A 168 26.06 14.61 43.75
C ARG A 168 26.97 15.83 43.88
N MET A 169 27.19 16.58 42.80
CA MET A 169 28.04 17.77 42.80
C MET A 169 27.48 18.89 43.71
N GLN A 170 26.16 19.05 43.77
CA GLN A 170 25.51 19.96 44.71
C GLN A 170 25.75 19.55 46.18
N LEU A 171 25.58 18.26 46.50
CA LEU A 171 25.84 17.74 47.84
C LEU A 171 27.32 17.82 48.22
N GLU A 172 28.23 17.51 47.30
CA GLU A 172 29.68 17.70 47.47
C GLU A 172 30.01 19.17 47.77
N GLY A 173 29.39 20.11 47.05
CA GLY A 173 29.53 21.54 47.32
C GLY A 173 29.01 21.96 48.70
N GLN A 174 27.87 21.42 49.13
CA GLN A 174 27.33 21.67 50.49
C GLN A 174 28.25 21.09 51.57
N ILE A 175 28.81 19.89 51.35
CA ILE A 175 29.78 19.29 52.28
C ILE A 175 31.02 20.16 52.39
N GLU A 176 31.55 20.65 51.28
CA GLU A 176 32.74 21.49 51.29
C GLU A 176 32.47 22.84 51.97
N SER A 177 31.34 23.48 51.66
CA SER A 177 30.90 24.70 52.36
C SER A 177 30.76 24.48 53.88
N MET A 178 30.17 23.38 54.33
CA MET A 178 30.09 23.07 55.77
C MET A 178 31.47 22.77 56.39
N ARG A 179 32.41 22.18 55.63
CA ARG A 179 33.79 21.98 56.09
C ARG A 179 34.53 23.31 56.23
N GLU A 180 34.35 24.22 55.29
CA GLU A 180 34.89 25.58 55.34
C GLU A 180 34.33 26.33 56.55
N GLU A 181 33.01 26.26 56.79
CA GLU A 181 32.37 26.85 57.98
C GLU A 181 32.93 26.26 59.29
N LEU A 182 33.10 24.94 59.37
CA LEU A 182 33.73 24.29 60.52
C LEU A 182 35.18 24.73 60.72
N ALA A 183 35.96 24.84 59.64
CA ALA A 183 37.34 25.30 59.70
C ALA A 183 37.42 26.77 60.15
N PHE A 184 36.54 27.62 59.62
CA PHE A 184 36.41 29.02 60.04
C PHE A 184 36.07 29.12 61.53
N LEU A 185 35.08 28.35 62.01
CA LEU A 185 34.66 28.38 63.41
C LEU A 185 35.76 27.89 64.35
N LYS A 186 36.51 26.84 63.97
CA LYS A 186 37.68 26.37 64.73
C LYS A 186 38.77 27.43 64.81
N LYS A 187 39.11 28.05 63.68
CA LYS A 187 40.12 29.12 63.63
C LYS A 187 39.71 30.33 64.47
N SER A 188 38.45 30.75 64.39
CA SER A 188 37.89 31.81 65.22
C SER A 188 37.99 31.46 66.70
N HIS A 189 37.66 30.22 67.08
CA HIS A 189 37.77 29.78 68.46
C HIS A 189 39.22 29.73 68.96
N GLU A 190 40.16 29.24 68.14
CA GLU A 190 41.59 29.27 68.47
C GLU A 190 42.10 30.70 68.66
N GLU A 191 41.68 31.63 67.80
CA GLU A 191 42.02 33.05 67.92
C GLU A 191 41.41 33.67 69.19
N ASP A 192 40.15 33.39 69.51
CA ASP A 192 39.50 33.84 70.75
C ASP A 192 40.21 33.28 71.99
N VAL A 193 40.60 32.00 71.98
CA VAL A 193 41.36 31.37 73.06
C VAL A 193 42.75 31.99 73.18
N ALA A 194 43.43 32.25 72.07
CA ALA A 194 44.72 32.93 72.05
C ALA A 194 44.61 34.36 72.60
N ASN A 195 43.57 35.10 72.20
CA ASN A 195 43.27 36.43 72.70
C ASN A 195 42.97 36.41 74.21
N MET A 196 42.18 35.46 74.71
CA MET A 196 41.94 35.31 76.15
C MET A 196 43.23 34.93 76.90
N LYS A 197 44.06 34.04 76.35
CA LYS A 197 45.37 33.69 76.94
C LYS A 197 46.31 34.90 76.97
N SER A 198 46.34 35.72 75.91
CA SER A 198 47.08 36.98 75.88
C SER A 198 46.56 37.94 76.95
N GLN A 199 45.25 38.14 77.06
CA GLN A 199 44.66 38.99 78.10
C GLN A 199 44.98 38.49 79.51
N ILE A 200 45.05 37.18 79.74
CA ILE A 200 45.46 36.59 81.02
C ILE A 200 46.97 36.82 81.26
N GLY A 201 47.80 36.69 80.22
CA GLY A 201 49.24 36.99 80.27
C GLY A 201 49.55 38.47 80.53
N ASP A 202 48.79 39.38 79.89
CA ASP A 202 48.86 40.83 80.09
C ASP A 202 48.31 41.25 81.47
N SER A 203 47.42 40.43 82.05
CA SER A 203 46.94 40.58 83.44
C SER A 203 47.92 40.01 84.47
N GLN A 204 48.95 39.26 84.05
CA GLN A 204 50.04 38.79 84.91
C GLN A 204 51.18 39.81 84.91
N VAL A 205 51.04 40.77 85.82
CA VAL A 205 52.00 41.83 86.16
C VAL A 205 53.45 41.34 86.14
N ASN A 206 54.24 41.85 85.19
CA ASN A 206 55.69 42.00 85.34
C ASN A 206 56.07 43.44 84.98
N VAL A 207 56.27 44.25 86.01
CA VAL A 207 56.77 45.62 85.93
C VAL A 207 58.30 45.54 85.90
N GLN A 208 58.89 45.65 84.71
CA GLN A 208 60.30 45.99 84.58
C GLN A 208 60.44 47.24 83.72
N MET A 209 60.74 48.34 84.42
CA MET A 209 61.28 49.57 83.85
C MET A 209 62.61 49.26 83.18
N GLU A 210 62.68 49.32 81.86
CA GLU A 210 63.93 49.64 81.16
C GLU A 210 63.88 51.10 80.71
N THR A 211 64.41 51.97 81.57
CA THR A 211 64.91 53.29 81.20
C THR A 211 66.28 53.08 80.55
N LYS A 212 66.32 53.01 79.22
CA LYS A 212 67.58 53.16 78.47
C LYS A 212 67.52 54.42 77.61
N ASN A 213 68.18 55.43 78.16
CA ASN A 213 69.12 56.37 77.55
C ASN A 213 68.77 57.01 76.21
N SER A 214 68.91 58.33 76.22
CA SER A 214 68.84 59.32 75.15
C SER A 214 69.72 59.04 73.93
N ALA A 215 69.36 58.03 73.13
CA ALA A 215 69.85 57.86 71.77
C ALA A 215 68.77 58.37 70.79
N ASP A 216 69.01 59.60 70.37
CA ASP A 216 68.56 60.26 69.16
C ASP A 216 67.04 60.40 68.93
N LEU A 217 66.47 61.47 69.49
CA LEU A 217 65.14 61.97 69.11
C LEU A 217 65.01 62.09 67.57
N ASN A 218 66.11 62.38 66.88
CA ASN A 218 66.16 62.48 65.43
C ASN A 218 65.96 61.12 64.73
N GLU A 219 66.48 60.03 65.30
CA GLU A 219 66.25 58.66 64.82
C GLU A 219 64.79 58.23 65.05
N THR A 220 64.21 58.55 66.21
CA THR A 220 62.78 58.27 66.46
C THR A 220 61.84 59.07 65.56
N ILE A 221 62.14 60.36 65.30
CA ILE A 221 61.37 61.18 64.35
C ILE A 221 61.54 60.67 62.91
N SER A 222 62.74 60.26 62.52
CA SER A 222 63.01 59.62 61.22
C SER A 222 62.25 58.29 61.07
N ASN A 223 62.21 57.46 62.12
CA ASN A 223 61.45 56.21 62.14
C ASN A 223 59.93 56.46 62.07
N ILE A 224 59.40 57.45 62.77
CA ILE A 224 57.99 57.84 62.66
C ILE A 224 57.68 58.33 61.24
N ARG A 225 58.55 59.16 60.64
CA ARG A 225 58.39 59.65 59.28
C ARG A 225 58.40 58.51 58.25
N THR A 226 59.35 57.59 58.35
CA THR A 226 59.43 56.43 57.44
C THR A 226 58.24 55.47 57.62
N GLN A 227 57.68 55.35 58.83
CA GLN A 227 56.44 54.60 59.05
C GLN A 227 55.24 55.27 58.38
N TYR A 228 55.10 56.59 58.48
CA TYR A 228 54.04 57.32 57.77
C TYR A 228 54.22 57.30 56.25
N GLU A 229 55.44 57.49 55.74
CA GLU A 229 55.74 57.35 54.31
C GLU A 229 55.41 55.95 53.80
N ARG A 230 55.75 54.89 54.55
CA ARG A 230 55.39 53.50 54.22
C ARG A 230 53.88 53.26 54.29
N ALA A 231 53.17 53.84 55.27
CA ALA A 231 51.72 53.71 55.39
C ALA A 231 50.98 54.41 54.24
N VAL A 232 51.43 55.62 53.86
CA VAL A 232 50.87 56.36 52.72
C VAL A 232 51.14 55.61 51.41
N GLN A 233 52.36 55.09 51.24
CA GLN A 233 52.71 54.32 50.05
C GLN A 233 51.92 53.02 49.96
N LYS A 234 51.80 52.28 51.06
CA LYS A 234 50.96 51.08 51.12
C LYS A 234 49.49 51.39 50.83
N SER A 235 48.97 52.48 51.38
CA SER A 235 47.60 52.93 51.08
C SER A 235 47.42 53.31 49.61
N GLN A 236 48.42 53.95 48.96
CA GLN A 236 48.38 54.22 47.53
C GLN A 236 48.38 52.93 46.71
N GLU A 237 49.31 52.01 46.99
CA GLU A 237 49.41 50.71 46.32
C GLU A 237 48.13 49.89 46.48
N GLU A 238 47.54 49.86 47.68
CA GLU A 238 46.27 49.17 47.94
C GLU A 238 45.10 49.81 47.16
N THR A 239 45.04 51.14 47.08
CA THR A 239 44.00 51.81 46.28
C THR A 239 44.18 51.59 44.78
N GLU A 240 45.41 51.64 44.28
CA GLU A 240 45.71 51.41 42.87
C GLU A 240 45.44 49.95 42.48
N ALA A 241 45.84 48.99 43.31
CA ALA A 241 45.51 47.58 43.13
C ALA A 241 43.99 47.34 43.19
N TRP A 242 43.26 48.03 44.07
CA TRP A 242 41.81 47.94 44.13
C TRP A 242 41.14 48.48 42.87
N PHE A 243 41.56 49.64 42.36
CA PHE A 243 41.05 50.20 41.12
C PHE A 243 41.40 49.34 39.91
N GLN A 244 42.63 48.82 39.86
CA GLN A 244 43.07 47.94 38.78
C GLN A 244 42.25 46.65 38.77
N ASN A 245 42.07 45.99 39.93
CA ASN A 245 41.23 44.80 40.04
C ASN A 245 39.77 45.11 39.66
N LYS A 246 39.23 46.27 40.06
CA LYS A 246 37.87 46.66 39.64
C LYS A 246 37.77 46.89 38.13
N PHE A 247 38.77 47.50 37.52
CA PHE A 247 38.83 47.72 36.08
C PHE A 247 38.98 46.40 35.32
N ASP A 248 39.86 45.50 35.78
CA ASP A 248 40.08 44.19 35.18
C ASP A 248 38.81 43.33 35.26
N ASN A 249 38.10 43.34 36.40
CA ASN A 249 36.82 42.65 36.53
C ASN A 249 35.75 43.21 35.59
N ILE A 250 35.61 44.53 35.47
CA ILE A 250 34.65 45.15 34.54
C ILE A 250 35.04 44.82 33.10
N SER A 251 36.33 44.87 32.77
CA SER A 251 36.85 44.52 31.44
C SER A 251 36.53 43.06 31.10
N ALA A 252 36.76 42.13 32.03
CA ALA A 252 36.45 40.71 31.88
C ALA A 252 34.94 40.47 31.71
N GLU A 253 34.10 41.15 32.50
CA GLU A 253 32.64 41.06 32.39
C GLU A 253 32.14 41.63 31.05
N VAL A 254 32.72 42.74 30.57
CA VAL A 254 32.41 43.29 29.24
C VAL A 254 32.82 42.31 28.15
N THR A 255 34.01 41.70 28.21
CA THR A 255 34.42 40.70 27.22
C THR A 255 33.47 39.50 27.22
N GLN A 256 33.12 38.97 28.39
CA GLN A 256 32.20 37.84 28.52
C GLN A 256 30.80 38.19 27.96
N ASN A 257 30.27 39.36 28.31
CA ASN A 257 28.98 39.82 27.78
C ASN A 257 29.02 40.04 26.26
N THR A 258 30.14 40.55 25.71
CA THR A 258 30.28 40.68 24.26
C THR A 258 30.37 39.32 23.55
N GLU A 259 31.07 38.35 24.13
CA GLU A 259 31.14 36.98 23.60
C GLU A 259 29.78 36.30 23.63
N ALA A 260 29.07 36.37 24.76
CA ALA A 260 27.71 35.85 24.87
C ALA A 260 26.75 36.50 23.85
N LEU A 261 26.87 37.81 23.62
CA LEU A 261 26.09 38.51 22.61
C LEU A 261 26.45 38.06 21.18
N GLN A 262 27.72 37.80 20.88
CA GLN A 262 28.12 37.27 19.57
C GLN A 262 27.64 35.84 19.37
N ALA A 263 27.75 34.98 20.39
CA ALA A 263 27.23 33.62 20.36
C ALA A 263 25.71 33.61 20.09
N GLY A 264 24.94 34.41 20.83
CA GLY A 264 23.50 34.54 20.60
C GLY A 264 23.15 35.10 19.22
N LYS A 265 23.95 36.02 18.67
CA LYS A 265 23.77 36.50 17.27
C LYS A 265 24.05 35.40 16.26
N THR A 266 25.07 34.56 16.46
CA THR A 266 25.36 33.44 15.55
C THR A 266 24.27 32.39 15.60
N GLU A 267 23.77 32.04 16.79
CA GLU A 267 22.65 31.11 16.96
C GLU A 267 21.38 31.63 16.29
N LEU A 268 21.06 32.91 16.49
CA LEU A 268 19.90 33.55 15.87
C LEU A 268 20.00 33.54 14.33
N ASN A 269 21.19 33.79 13.77
CA ASN A 269 21.40 33.70 12.33
C ASN A 269 21.30 32.27 11.81
N GLU A 270 21.76 31.28 12.57
CA GLU A 270 21.63 29.87 12.20
C GLU A 270 20.16 29.43 12.23
N LEU A 271 19.40 29.79 13.28
CA LEU A 271 17.97 29.55 13.35
C LEU A 271 17.21 30.23 12.20
N ARG A 272 17.62 31.44 11.79
CA ARG A 272 17.04 32.11 10.61
C ARG A 272 17.33 31.34 9.31
N ARG A 273 18.54 30.81 9.14
CA ARG A 273 18.90 29.98 7.97
C ARG A 273 18.11 28.67 7.96
N GLN A 274 18.00 28.00 9.10
CA GLN A 274 17.20 26.78 9.24
C GLN A 274 15.73 27.04 8.91
N LYS A 275 15.16 28.12 9.44
CA LYS A 275 13.79 28.55 9.10
C LYS A 275 13.62 28.76 7.59
N GLN A 276 14.55 29.48 6.94
CA GLN A 276 14.49 29.72 5.50
C GLN A 276 14.61 28.42 4.69
N SER A 277 15.47 27.49 5.11
CA SER A 277 15.59 26.17 4.48
C SER A 277 14.26 25.40 4.58
N LEU A 278 13.66 25.34 5.77
CA LEU A 278 12.38 24.67 5.99
C LEU A 278 11.24 25.33 5.20
N GLU A 279 11.24 26.67 5.07
CA GLU A 279 10.26 27.38 4.23
C GLU A 279 10.41 27.02 2.75
N ILE A 280 11.64 26.86 2.24
CA ILE A 280 11.92 26.43 0.87
C ILE A 280 11.47 24.97 0.66
N ASP A 281 11.78 24.09 1.61
CA ASP A 281 11.38 22.67 1.54
C ASP A 281 9.85 22.54 1.54
N LEU A 282 9.16 23.32 2.37
CA LEU A 282 7.70 23.39 2.42
C LEU A 282 7.13 23.88 1.07
N GLN A 283 7.71 24.93 0.48
CA GLN A 283 7.31 25.40 -0.85
C GLN A 283 7.57 24.35 -1.94
N ALA A 284 8.69 23.63 -1.88
CA ALA A 284 9.00 22.55 -2.81
C ALA A 284 7.98 21.41 -2.71
N LEU A 285 7.61 21.00 -1.49
CA LEU A 285 6.57 20.01 -1.24
C LEU A 285 5.19 20.47 -1.76
N HIS A 286 4.79 21.72 -1.54
CA HIS A 286 3.57 22.27 -2.11
C HIS A 286 3.58 22.26 -3.65
N ASN A 287 4.71 22.58 -4.28
CA ASN A 287 4.84 22.52 -5.73
C ASN A 287 4.75 21.07 -6.25
N MET A 288 5.31 20.11 -5.50
CA MET A 288 5.21 18.69 -5.83
C MET A 288 3.78 18.17 -5.69
N ILE A 289 3.07 18.53 -4.62
CA ILE A 289 1.65 18.18 -4.46
C ILE A 289 0.85 18.74 -5.63
N ARG A 290 1.06 20.02 -5.99
CA ARG A 290 0.37 20.66 -7.11
C ARG A 290 0.62 19.94 -8.44
N SER A 291 1.87 19.57 -8.73
CA SER A 291 2.20 18.86 -9.97
C SER A 291 1.60 17.46 -10.02
N LEU A 292 1.54 16.75 -8.89
CA LEU A 292 0.87 15.45 -8.78
C LEU A 292 -0.64 15.58 -8.97
N GLU A 293 -1.29 16.57 -8.34
CA GLU A 293 -2.71 16.84 -8.54
C GLU A 293 -3.02 17.21 -10.00
N ASP A 294 -2.17 18.02 -10.64
CA ASP A 294 -2.34 18.40 -12.04
C ASP A 294 -2.16 17.18 -12.97
N SER A 295 -1.20 16.31 -12.69
CA SER A 295 -1.03 15.03 -13.40
C SER A 295 -2.24 14.12 -13.21
N LEU A 296 -2.80 14.05 -11.99
CA LEU A 296 -4.00 13.27 -11.72
C LEU A 296 -5.18 13.80 -12.54
N ARG A 297 -5.45 15.12 -12.48
CA ARG A 297 -6.51 15.78 -13.26
C ARG A 297 -6.32 15.55 -14.76
N GLU A 298 -5.10 15.60 -15.26
CA GLU A 298 -4.82 15.33 -16.68
C GLU A 298 -5.13 13.87 -17.05
N THR A 299 -4.74 12.91 -16.21
CA THR A 299 -5.06 11.49 -16.45
C THR A 299 -6.56 11.21 -16.39
N GLU A 300 -7.26 11.76 -15.40
CA GLU A 300 -8.72 11.67 -15.28
C GLU A 300 -9.41 12.27 -16.51
N ALA A 301 -8.96 13.45 -16.98
CA ALA A 301 -9.51 14.09 -18.18
C ALA A 301 -9.28 13.25 -19.44
N ARG A 302 -8.11 12.61 -19.58
CA ARG A 302 -7.83 11.68 -20.70
C ARG A 302 -8.74 10.46 -20.66
N TYR A 303 -8.88 9.81 -19.51
CA TYR A 303 -9.78 8.65 -19.37
C TYR A 303 -11.24 9.04 -19.61
N ALA A 304 -11.69 10.18 -19.09
CA ALA A 304 -13.03 10.70 -19.36
C ALA A 304 -13.26 10.92 -20.87
N HIS A 305 -12.24 11.42 -21.59
CA HIS A 305 -12.32 11.58 -23.04
C HIS A 305 -12.39 10.22 -23.77
N GLU A 306 -11.58 9.24 -23.38
CA GLU A 306 -11.61 7.90 -23.96
C GLU A 306 -12.96 7.20 -23.71
N VAL A 307 -13.47 7.26 -22.48
CA VAL A 307 -14.79 6.70 -22.11
C VAL A 307 -15.91 7.38 -22.92
N ASN A 308 -15.88 8.70 -23.06
CA ASN A 308 -16.84 9.41 -23.90
C ASN A 308 -16.74 9.01 -25.39
N GLY A 309 -15.52 8.74 -25.87
CA GLY A 309 -15.28 8.20 -27.21
C GLY A 309 -15.91 6.83 -27.41
N TYR A 310 -15.71 5.90 -26.45
CA TYR A 310 -16.33 4.57 -26.49
C TYR A 310 -17.85 4.65 -26.38
N ASN A 311 -18.40 5.45 -25.46
CA ASN A 311 -19.84 5.68 -25.34
C ASN A 311 -20.44 6.23 -26.64
N SER A 312 -19.77 7.18 -27.28
CA SER A 312 -20.21 7.70 -28.59
C SER A 312 -20.22 6.61 -29.66
N ARG A 313 -19.24 5.71 -29.65
CA ARG A 313 -19.18 4.58 -30.60
C ARG A 313 -20.27 3.53 -30.31
N ILE A 314 -20.55 3.25 -29.04
CA ILE A 314 -21.62 2.36 -28.62
C ILE A 314 -22.97 2.91 -29.10
N LEU A 315 -23.27 4.18 -28.82
CA LEU A 315 -24.51 4.84 -29.26
C LEU A 315 -24.68 4.80 -30.79
N GLN A 316 -23.58 4.98 -31.55
CA GLN A 316 -23.62 4.82 -33.02
C GLN A 316 -23.98 3.40 -33.44
N LEU A 317 -23.34 2.39 -32.85
CA LEU A 317 -23.60 0.98 -33.17
C LEU A 317 -25.01 0.54 -32.75
N GLU A 318 -25.51 1.01 -31.60
CA GLU A 318 -26.88 0.78 -31.16
C GLU A 318 -27.88 1.41 -32.13
N GLY A 319 -27.60 2.63 -32.62
CA GLY A 319 -28.39 3.28 -33.67
C GLY A 319 -28.40 2.49 -34.99
N GLU A 320 -27.23 2.03 -35.45
CA GLU A 320 -27.11 1.18 -36.65
C GLU A 320 -27.88 -0.14 -36.48
N LEU A 321 -27.77 -0.78 -35.31
CA LEU A 321 -28.50 -2.01 -34.99
C LEU A 321 -30.01 -1.78 -34.99
N GLY A 322 -30.48 -0.69 -34.39
CA GLY A 322 -31.89 -0.30 -34.41
C GLY A 322 -32.40 -0.06 -35.82
N GLN A 323 -31.61 0.59 -36.68
CA GLN A 323 -31.96 0.80 -38.08
C GLN A 323 -32.08 -0.53 -38.86
N VAL A 324 -31.14 -1.46 -38.66
CA VAL A 324 -31.18 -2.78 -39.30
C VAL A 324 -32.39 -3.58 -38.83
N ARG A 325 -32.70 -3.58 -37.52
CA ARG A 325 -33.91 -4.24 -36.98
C ARG A 325 -35.18 -3.69 -37.61
N ALA A 326 -35.33 -2.37 -37.65
CA ALA A 326 -36.47 -1.73 -38.30
C ALA A 326 -36.56 -2.04 -39.80
N GLN A 327 -35.42 -2.19 -40.49
CA GLN A 327 -35.41 -2.61 -41.90
C GLN A 327 -35.85 -4.07 -42.07
N VAL A 328 -35.41 -4.98 -41.20
CA VAL A 328 -35.83 -6.39 -41.22
C VAL A 328 -37.32 -6.52 -40.94
N GLU A 329 -37.85 -5.79 -39.95
CA GLU A 329 -39.28 -5.76 -39.65
C GLU A 329 -40.11 -5.26 -40.83
N ARG A 330 -39.67 -4.18 -41.50
CA ARG A 330 -40.33 -3.70 -42.73
C ARG A 330 -40.31 -4.74 -43.83
N GLN A 331 -39.17 -5.38 -44.08
CA GLN A 331 -39.07 -6.44 -45.09
C GLN A 331 -39.98 -7.63 -44.74
N ALA A 332 -40.04 -8.04 -43.48
CA ALA A 332 -40.92 -9.12 -43.04
C ALA A 332 -42.39 -8.79 -43.32
N ALA A 333 -42.84 -7.56 -43.01
CA ALA A 333 -44.20 -7.10 -43.30
C ALA A 333 -44.48 -7.06 -44.82
N GLU A 334 -43.53 -6.61 -45.63
CA GLU A 334 -43.64 -6.64 -47.11
C GLU A 334 -43.75 -8.07 -47.65
N TYR A 335 -42.97 -9.01 -47.12
CA TYR A 335 -43.04 -10.43 -47.49
C TYR A 335 -44.36 -11.06 -47.09
N GLU A 336 -44.88 -10.76 -45.90
CA GLU A 336 -46.18 -11.24 -45.45
C GLU A 336 -47.31 -10.70 -46.35
N ALA A 337 -47.27 -9.41 -46.69
CA ALA A 337 -48.21 -8.81 -47.62
C ALA A 337 -48.15 -9.50 -49.00
N LEU A 338 -46.96 -9.75 -49.54
CA LEU A 338 -46.78 -10.45 -50.81
C LEU A 338 -47.28 -11.90 -50.75
N LEU A 339 -47.04 -12.61 -49.65
CA LEU A 339 -47.56 -13.97 -49.42
C LEU A 339 -49.09 -13.96 -49.37
N SER A 340 -49.70 -12.99 -48.70
CA SER A 340 -51.16 -12.82 -48.65
C SER A 340 -51.75 -12.54 -50.04
N LEU A 341 -51.05 -11.77 -50.89
CA LEU A 341 -51.49 -11.53 -52.26
C LEU A 341 -51.33 -12.78 -53.13
N LYS A 342 -50.21 -13.49 -53.00
CA LYS A 342 -49.93 -14.74 -53.70
C LYS A 342 -50.99 -15.79 -53.38
N THR A 343 -51.34 -15.96 -52.11
CA THR A 343 -52.40 -16.90 -51.70
C THR A 343 -53.77 -16.52 -52.25
N LYS A 344 -54.12 -15.22 -52.30
CA LYS A 344 -55.34 -14.73 -52.97
C LYS A 344 -55.34 -15.04 -54.47
N LEU A 345 -54.25 -14.75 -55.17
CA LEU A 345 -54.11 -15.03 -56.60
C LEU A 345 -54.17 -16.53 -56.91
N GLU A 346 -53.57 -17.37 -56.07
CA GLU A 346 -53.69 -18.83 -56.21
C GLU A 346 -55.12 -19.31 -56.05
N ALA A 347 -55.89 -18.72 -55.12
CA ALA A 347 -57.31 -19.00 -54.96
C ALA A 347 -58.10 -18.57 -56.21
N GLU A 348 -57.82 -17.40 -56.78
CA GLU A 348 -58.42 -16.93 -58.04
C GLU A 348 -58.07 -17.84 -59.23
N ILE A 349 -56.81 -18.26 -59.38
CA ILE A 349 -56.41 -19.20 -60.44
C ILE A 349 -57.14 -20.53 -60.27
N ALA A 350 -57.26 -21.04 -59.04
CA ALA A 350 -57.99 -22.26 -58.77
C ALA A 350 -59.49 -22.15 -59.13
N THR A 351 -60.13 -20.99 -58.90
CA THR A 351 -61.52 -20.77 -59.35
C THR A 351 -61.60 -20.66 -60.86
N TYR A 352 -60.67 -19.96 -61.52
CA TYR A 352 -60.60 -19.91 -62.99
C TYR A 352 -60.40 -21.30 -63.61
N HIS A 353 -59.53 -22.15 -63.04
CA HIS A 353 -59.37 -23.54 -63.48
C HIS A 353 -60.67 -24.35 -63.35
N ARG A 354 -61.38 -24.24 -62.21
CA ARG A 354 -62.69 -24.91 -62.04
C ARG A 354 -63.74 -24.44 -63.05
N LEU A 355 -63.80 -23.14 -63.33
CA LEU A 355 -64.73 -22.59 -64.33
C LEU A 355 -64.40 -23.07 -65.75
N LEU A 356 -63.11 -23.19 -66.08
CA LEU A 356 -62.66 -23.71 -67.37
C LEU A 356 -62.91 -25.22 -67.50
N GLU A 357 -62.67 -26.01 -66.45
CA GLU A 357 -62.99 -27.45 -66.43
C GLU A 357 -64.52 -27.68 -66.52
N GLY A 358 -65.33 -26.93 -65.77
CA GLY A 358 -66.79 -26.99 -65.85
C GLY A 358 -67.39 -26.47 -67.17
N ALA A 359 -66.61 -25.76 -67.99
CA ALA A 359 -67.00 -25.33 -69.33
C ALA A 359 -66.58 -26.31 -70.44
N VAL A 360 -65.72 -27.30 -70.13
CA VAL A 360 -65.24 -28.31 -71.10
C VAL A 360 -66.04 -29.62 -71.04
N ASP A 361 -66.97 -29.77 -70.10
CA ASP A 361 -67.94 -30.86 -70.11
C ASP A 361 -69.07 -30.61 -71.13
N GLU A 362 -68.72 -30.67 -72.42
CA GLU A 362 -69.65 -30.99 -73.50
C GLU A 362 -70.08 -32.46 -73.41
N LYS A 363 -70.87 -32.80 -72.38
CA LYS A 363 -71.86 -33.90 -72.41
C LYS A 363 -72.67 -33.85 -71.13
N GLY A 364 -73.95 -33.52 -71.31
CA GLY A 364 -74.85 -33.14 -70.24
C GLY A 364 -74.96 -34.15 -69.11
N ASP A 365 -74.99 -33.60 -67.90
CA ASP A 365 -75.86 -34.10 -66.86
C ASP A 365 -76.54 -32.92 -66.14
N LYS A 366 -77.85 -33.05 -65.93
CA LYS A 366 -78.69 -32.00 -65.35
C LYS A 366 -78.72 -32.18 -63.83
N ASN A 367 -77.70 -31.69 -63.13
CA ASN A 367 -77.79 -31.30 -61.73
C ASN A 367 -76.93 -30.04 -61.57
N ARG A 368 -77.60 -28.90 -61.75
CA ARG A 368 -77.01 -27.57 -61.67
C ARG A 368 -77.07 -27.13 -60.21
N ASP A 369 -76.15 -27.66 -59.40
CA ASP A 369 -75.85 -27.04 -58.11
C ASP A 369 -75.11 -25.73 -58.42
N GLU A 370 -75.73 -24.65 -57.99
CA GLU A 370 -75.31 -23.28 -58.21
C GLU A 370 -73.93 -23.07 -57.55
N PHE A 371 -72.89 -22.88 -58.36
CA PHE A 371 -71.52 -22.67 -57.90
C PHE A 371 -71.43 -21.30 -57.19
N SER A 372 -71.59 -21.30 -55.86
CA SER A 372 -71.50 -20.10 -55.03
C SER A 372 -70.04 -19.76 -54.76
N LEU A 373 -69.63 -18.55 -55.17
CA LEU A 373 -68.27 -18.00 -55.05
C LEU A 373 -67.73 -18.04 -53.60
N GLU A 374 -68.63 -18.12 -52.62
CA GLU A 374 -68.38 -18.20 -51.19
C GLU A 374 -67.69 -19.52 -50.76
N GLN A 375 -67.97 -20.62 -51.46
CA GLN A 375 -67.52 -21.95 -51.02
C GLN A 375 -66.08 -22.28 -51.45
N ALA A 376 -65.52 -21.56 -52.44
CA ALA A 376 -64.12 -21.69 -52.84
C ALA A 376 -63.16 -20.88 -51.94
N LEU A 377 -63.64 -19.81 -51.31
CA LEU A 377 -62.88 -19.02 -50.32
C LEU A 377 -62.65 -19.76 -48.99
N TYR A 378 -63.43 -20.80 -48.71
CA TYR A 378 -63.36 -21.60 -47.48
C TYR A 378 -62.64 -22.95 -47.64
N ALA A 379 -62.09 -23.25 -48.83
CA ALA A 379 -61.42 -24.53 -49.12
C ALA A 379 -59.89 -24.50 -48.91
N ALA A 380 -59.35 -23.44 -48.30
CA ALA A 380 -57.98 -23.45 -47.78
C ALA A 380 -57.92 -24.35 -46.53
N PRO A 381 -56.87 -25.15 -46.34
CA PRO A 381 -56.74 -25.99 -45.15
C PRO A 381 -56.82 -25.11 -43.89
N PRO A 382 -57.46 -25.57 -42.81
CA PRO A 382 -57.59 -24.76 -41.61
C PRO A 382 -56.20 -24.33 -41.14
N PRO A 383 -56.01 -23.07 -40.68
CA PRO A 383 -54.81 -22.74 -39.94
C PRO A 383 -54.71 -23.73 -38.79
N HIS A 384 -53.51 -24.28 -38.60
CA HIS A 384 -53.18 -25.28 -37.59
C HIS A 384 -53.96 -25.00 -36.31
N SER A 385 -54.74 -25.98 -35.87
CA SER A 385 -55.47 -25.93 -34.60
C SER A 385 -54.50 -25.48 -33.52
N VAL A 386 -54.64 -24.24 -33.07
CA VAL A 386 -53.94 -23.75 -31.89
C VAL A 386 -54.51 -24.57 -30.74
N GLY A 387 -53.77 -25.58 -30.30
CA GLY A 387 -54.13 -26.35 -29.13
C GLY A 387 -54.33 -25.38 -27.97
N LEU A 388 -55.54 -25.34 -27.43
CA LEU A 388 -55.84 -24.61 -26.20
C LEU A 388 -55.00 -25.24 -25.09
N LYS A 389 -53.83 -24.67 -24.80
CA LYS A 389 -53.07 -24.98 -23.59
C LYS A 389 -53.80 -24.31 -22.43
N LYS A 390 -54.54 -25.09 -21.66
CA LYS A 390 -55.00 -24.67 -20.33
C LYS A 390 -53.77 -24.60 -19.42
N ALA A 391 -53.42 -23.39 -18.97
CA ALA A 391 -52.45 -23.19 -17.90
C ALA A 391 -53.25 -23.03 -16.60
N ILE A 392 -53.08 -23.96 -15.67
CA ILE A 392 -53.59 -23.85 -14.30
C ILE A 392 -52.42 -23.33 -13.48
N ILE A 393 -52.54 -22.09 -12.98
CA ILE A 393 -51.53 -21.49 -12.11
C ILE A 393 -51.98 -21.76 -10.68
N ILE A 394 -51.17 -22.54 -9.96
CA ILE A 394 -51.37 -22.85 -8.54
C ILE A 394 -50.41 -21.96 -7.77
N THR A 395 -50.92 -20.92 -7.11
CA THR A 395 -50.13 -20.12 -6.18
C THR A 395 -50.19 -20.75 -4.80
N GLN A 396 -49.02 -21.16 -4.31
CA GLN A 396 -48.82 -21.67 -2.95
C GLN A 396 -48.03 -20.63 -2.16
N GLU A 397 -48.60 -20.13 -1.06
CA GLU A 397 -47.84 -19.35 -0.08
C GLU A 397 -47.19 -20.30 0.92
N ILE A 398 -45.85 -20.28 0.96
CA ILE A 398 -45.03 -21.10 1.85
C ILE A 398 -44.31 -20.15 2.80
N VAL A 399 -44.55 -20.31 4.10
CA VAL A 399 -43.76 -19.70 5.17
C VAL A 399 -43.21 -20.85 6.02
N ASP A 400 -41.89 -20.87 6.23
CA ASP A 400 -41.16 -21.89 7.00
C ASP A 400 -41.38 -23.35 6.56
N GLY A 401 -41.55 -23.57 5.25
CA GLY A 401 -41.56 -24.91 4.66
C GLY A 401 -42.88 -25.69 4.79
N GLU A 402 -43.95 -25.07 5.32
CA GLU A 402 -45.29 -25.68 5.36
C GLU A 402 -46.31 -24.81 4.60
N VAL A 403 -47.19 -25.44 3.80
CA VAL A 403 -48.12 -24.75 2.88
C VAL A 403 -49.36 -24.31 3.64
N VAL A 404 -49.53 -23.00 3.85
CA VAL A 404 -50.61 -22.44 4.69
C VAL A 404 -51.84 -22.04 3.84
N SER A 405 -51.69 -21.82 2.54
CA SER A 405 -52.80 -21.47 1.64
C SER A 405 -52.52 -21.89 0.20
N GLN A 406 -53.51 -22.53 -0.44
CA GLN A 406 -53.47 -22.91 -1.86
C GLN A 406 -54.70 -22.35 -2.56
N ARG A 407 -54.49 -21.57 -3.62
CA ARG A 407 -55.55 -21.03 -4.47
C ARG A 407 -55.32 -21.44 -5.92
N GLU A 408 -56.35 -21.97 -6.55
CA GLU A 408 -56.34 -22.38 -7.95
C GLU A 408 -57.23 -21.42 -8.74
N THR A 409 -56.64 -20.73 -9.71
CA THR A 409 -57.38 -19.84 -10.62
C THR A 409 -57.26 -20.35 -12.05
N GLU A 410 -58.40 -20.69 -12.65
CA GLU A 410 -58.46 -21.11 -14.05
C GLU A 410 -58.57 -19.88 -14.95
N GLN A 411 -57.53 -19.62 -15.74
CA GLN A 411 -57.59 -18.61 -16.80
C GLN A 411 -57.74 -19.32 -18.15
N ASN A 412 -58.88 -19.09 -18.83
CA ASN A 412 -59.04 -19.47 -20.22
C ASN A 412 -58.44 -18.36 -21.10
N LEU A 413 -57.32 -18.63 -21.75
CA LEU A 413 -56.75 -17.72 -22.75
C LEU A 413 -57.61 -17.78 -24.01
N THR A 414 -58.50 -16.79 -24.18
CA THR A 414 -59.16 -16.49 -25.45
C THR A 414 -58.18 -15.73 -26.34
N ASN A 415 -57.80 -16.29 -27.49
CA ASN A 415 -57.21 -15.52 -28.57
C ASN A 415 -58.27 -14.55 -29.09
N HIS A 416 -58.09 -13.26 -28.80
CA HIS A 416 -58.95 -12.18 -29.23
C HIS A 416 -58.49 -11.72 -30.62
N ASN A 417 -59.26 -12.04 -31.66
CA ASN A 417 -59.33 -11.20 -32.86
C ASN A 417 -60.69 -10.51 -32.84
N ASP A 418 -60.63 -9.19 -32.97
CA ASP A 418 -61.69 -8.23 -33.28
C ASP A 418 -62.87 -8.11 -32.30
N MET A 419 -62.72 -7.21 -31.31
CA MET A 419 -63.79 -6.27 -30.95
C MET A 419 -63.21 -5.08 -30.17
N GLU A 420 -63.67 -3.87 -30.49
CA GLU A 420 -63.36 -2.62 -29.77
C GLU A 420 -63.51 -2.81 -28.26
N VAL A 421 -62.40 -2.76 -27.52
CA VAL A 421 -62.38 -2.63 -26.06
C VAL A 421 -61.90 -1.21 -25.76
N SER A 422 -62.69 -0.51 -24.94
CA SER A 422 -62.43 0.85 -24.48
C SER A 422 -60.99 1.02 -23.99
N GLY A 423 -60.36 2.12 -24.41
CA GLY A 423 -58.96 2.45 -24.11
C GLY A 423 -58.59 2.48 -22.61
N GLU A 424 -59.58 2.47 -21.71
CA GLU A 424 -59.36 2.46 -20.26
C GLU A 424 -58.82 1.10 -19.75
N ASP A 425 -59.19 -0.03 -20.37
CA ASP A 425 -58.75 -1.37 -19.90
C ASP A 425 -57.36 -1.77 -20.42
N GLN A 426 -56.94 -1.24 -21.59
CA GLN A 426 -55.59 -1.46 -22.13
C GLN A 426 -54.53 -0.63 -21.37
N GLU A 427 -54.85 0.62 -21.02
CA GLU A 427 -53.99 1.46 -20.19
C GLU A 427 -53.80 0.89 -18.79
N LEU A 428 -54.85 0.31 -18.19
CA LEU A 428 -54.76 -0.36 -16.89
C LEU A 428 -53.89 -1.62 -16.95
N THR A 429 -53.97 -2.42 -18.00
CA THR A 429 -53.10 -3.60 -18.14
C THR A 429 -51.63 -3.24 -18.36
N GLU A 430 -51.36 -2.20 -19.16
CA GLU A 430 -50.00 -1.74 -19.43
C GLU A 430 -49.38 -1.06 -18.19
N GLN A 431 -50.18 -0.31 -17.42
CA GLN A 431 -49.77 0.24 -16.13
C GLN A 431 -49.50 -0.85 -15.09
N LEU A 432 -50.28 -1.94 -15.07
CA LEU A 432 -50.05 -3.04 -14.13
C LEU A 432 -48.80 -3.86 -14.51
N GLU A 433 -48.51 -4.02 -15.80
CA GLU A 433 -47.31 -4.71 -16.28
C GLU A 433 -46.05 -3.88 -16.00
N LEU A 434 -46.10 -2.56 -16.19
CA LEU A 434 -45.03 -1.63 -15.79
C LEU A 434 -44.82 -1.64 -14.28
N ALA A 435 -45.88 -1.59 -13.47
CA ALA A 435 -45.77 -1.65 -12.01
C ALA A 435 -45.20 -2.99 -11.50
N VAL A 436 -45.50 -4.10 -12.20
CA VAL A 436 -44.93 -5.41 -11.88
C VAL A 436 -43.45 -5.49 -12.27
N GLU A 437 -43.04 -4.92 -13.39
CA GLU A 437 -41.62 -4.83 -13.76
C GLU A 437 -40.85 -3.89 -12.82
N GLU A 438 -41.41 -2.74 -12.43
CA GLU A 438 -40.82 -1.86 -11.42
C GLU A 438 -40.67 -2.56 -10.06
N ALA A 439 -41.70 -3.29 -9.61
CA ALA A 439 -41.62 -4.07 -8.36
C ALA A 439 -40.57 -5.19 -8.43
N LYS A 440 -40.36 -5.84 -9.58
CA LYS A 440 -39.29 -6.83 -9.76
C LYS A 440 -37.90 -6.19 -9.74
N VAL A 441 -37.75 -5.00 -10.32
CA VAL A 441 -36.48 -4.27 -10.27
C VAL A 441 -36.16 -3.84 -8.84
N GLU A 442 -37.14 -3.33 -8.09
CA GLU A 442 -36.98 -3.00 -6.67
C GLU A 442 -36.62 -4.24 -5.82
N GLU A 443 -37.26 -5.38 -6.07
CA GLU A 443 -36.93 -6.65 -5.39
C GLU A 443 -35.50 -7.10 -5.72
N GLN A 444 -35.08 -6.98 -6.98
CA GLN A 444 -33.70 -7.27 -7.39
C GLN A 444 -32.69 -6.31 -6.73
N GLU A 445 -32.99 -5.01 -6.66
CA GLU A 445 -32.13 -4.04 -5.99
C GLU A 445 -31.98 -4.34 -4.49
N LEU A 446 -33.06 -4.69 -3.81
CA LEU A 446 -33.04 -5.09 -2.39
C LEU A 446 -32.25 -6.39 -2.17
N THR A 447 -32.31 -7.36 -3.08
CA THR A 447 -31.47 -8.58 -2.97
C THR A 447 -29.99 -8.29 -3.17
N VAL A 448 -29.64 -7.39 -4.10
CA VAL A 448 -28.26 -6.96 -4.32
C VAL A 448 -27.75 -6.17 -3.11
N GLU A 449 -28.58 -5.32 -2.50
CA GLU A 449 -28.22 -4.58 -1.29
C GLU A 449 -28.02 -5.53 -0.09
N ARG A 450 -28.87 -6.56 0.08
CA ARG A 450 -28.67 -7.60 1.11
C ARG A 450 -27.37 -8.37 0.92
N VAL A 451 -27.03 -8.77 -0.31
CA VAL A 451 -25.76 -9.48 -0.59
C VAL A 451 -24.56 -8.58 -0.31
N LYS A 452 -24.63 -7.28 -0.63
CA LYS A 452 -23.58 -6.32 -0.29
C LYS A 452 -23.41 -6.16 1.23
N VAL A 453 -24.50 -6.16 1.99
CA VAL A 453 -24.46 -6.11 3.46
C VAL A 453 -23.84 -7.38 4.03
N GLU A 454 -24.22 -8.57 3.53
CA GLU A 454 -23.64 -9.85 3.96
C GLU A 454 -22.13 -9.94 3.62
N GLU A 455 -21.71 -9.46 2.45
CA GLU A 455 -20.29 -9.35 2.09
C GLU A 455 -19.54 -8.39 3.02
N GLN A 456 -20.15 -7.24 3.36
CA GLN A 456 -19.57 -6.31 4.32
C GLN A 456 -19.46 -6.93 5.72
N GLU A 457 -20.48 -7.64 6.21
CA GLU A 457 -20.43 -8.33 7.49
C GLU A 457 -19.31 -9.37 7.56
N LEU A 458 -19.13 -10.17 6.50
CA LEU A 458 -18.03 -11.14 6.40
C LEU A 458 -16.65 -10.46 6.39
N THR A 459 -16.51 -9.28 5.75
CA THR A 459 -15.25 -8.53 5.80
C THR A 459 -14.96 -7.98 7.19
N VAL A 460 -15.99 -7.52 7.91
CA VAL A 460 -15.86 -7.02 9.28
C VAL A 460 -15.49 -8.15 10.23
N GLU A 461 -16.09 -9.33 10.08
CA GLU A 461 -15.75 -10.51 10.91
C GLU A 461 -14.31 -10.98 10.67
N ARG A 462 -13.83 -10.94 9.42
CA ARG A 462 -12.43 -11.24 9.09
C ARG A 462 -11.46 -10.23 9.69
N VAL A 463 -11.78 -8.94 9.64
CA VAL A 463 -10.95 -7.89 10.26
C VAL A 463 -10.91 -8.07 11.77
N LYS A 464 -12.05 -8.34 12.43
CA LYS A 464 -12.10 -8.62 13.87
C LYS A 464 -11.24 -9.82 14.27
N ALA A 465 -11.27 -10.90 13.48
CA ALA A 465 -10.45 -12.08 13.74
C ALA A 465 -8.95 -11.83 13.51
N GLU A 466 -8.58 -10.87 12.66
CA GLU A 466 -7.19 -10.43 12.50
C GLU A 466 -6.76 -9.49 13.63
N GLU A 467 -7.65 -8.59 14.10
CA GLU A 467 -7.43 -7.73 15.26
C GLU A 467 -7.19 -8.55 16.53
N GLU A 468 -8.01 -9.57 16.83
CA GLU A 468 -7.80 -10.46 17.99
C GLU A 468 -6.44 -11.18 17.94
N LYS A 469 -6.01 -11.63 16.76
CA LYS A 469 -4.67 -12.26 16.59
C LYS A 469 -3.54 -11.28 16.83
N ILE A 470 -3.70 -10.02 16.41
CA ILE A 470 -2.72 -8.97 16.65
C ILE A 470 -2.66 -8.64 18.15
N GLU A 471 -3.81 -8.57 18.83
CA GLU A 471 -3.87 -8.37 20.28
C GLU A 471 -3.14 -9.49 21.04
N GLU A 472 -3.38 -10.76 20.71
CA GLU A 472 -2.68 -11.89 21.33
C GLU A 472 -1.16 -11.85 21.07
N GLN A 473 -0.74 -11.48 19.84
CA GLN A 473 0.68 -11.34 19.52
C GLN A 473 1.33 -10.18 20.27
N LEU A 474 0.63 -9.05 20.41
CA LEU A 474 1.12 -7.90 21.18
C LEU A 474 1.25 -8.25 22.66
N GLU A 475 0.30 -8.98 23.24
CA GLU A 475 0.37 -9.42 24.64
C GLU A 475 1.60 -10.31 24.89
N LEU A 476 1.87 -11.26 23.98
CA LEU A 476 3.08 -12.10 24.04
C LEU A 476 4.39 -11.32 23.89
N VAL A 477 4.42 -10.30 23.03
CA VAL A 477 5.60 -9.44 22.85
C VAL A 477 5.83 -8.58 24.10
N VAL A 478 4.77 -8.05 24.69
CA VAL A 478 4.84 -7.25 25.93
C VAL A 478 5.31 -8.11 27.10
N GLU A 479 4.82 -9.34 27.24
CA GLU A 479 5.30 -10.29 28.26
C GLU A 479 6.80 -10.60 28.09
N LYS A 480 7.26 -10.84 26.85
CA LYS A 480 8.70 -11.08 26.57
C LYS A 480 9.56 -9.85 26.89
N ALA A 481 9.13 -8.66 26.47
CA ALA A 481 9.85 -7.42 26.75
C ALA A 481 9.96 -7.17 28.27
N LYS A 482 8.88 -7.42 29.03
CA LYS A 482 8.90 -7.33 30.50
C LYS A 482 9.88 -8.33 31.12
N ALA A 483 9.96 -9.56 30.60
CA ALA A 483 10.90 -10.57 31.10
C ALA A 483 12.36 -10.17 30.81
N GLU A 484 12.66 -9.66 29.62
CA GLU A 484 13.99 -9.18 29.25
C GLU A 484 14.42 -7.96 30.09
N GLU A 485 13.50 -7.02 30.34
CA GLU A 485 13.76 -5.87 31.21
C GLU A 485 14.05 -6.29 32.67
N GLN A 486 13.29 -7.28 33.18
CA GLN A 486 13.55 -7.86 34.50
C GLN A 486 14.93 -8.56 34.55
N GLU A 487 15.33 -9.27 33.49
CA GLU A 487 16.64 -9.92 33.44
C GLU A 487 17.78 -8.89 33.44
N LEU A 488 17.67 -7.84 32.61
CA LEU A 488 18.67 -6.76 32.54
C LEU A 488 18.78 -5.96 33.85
N THR A 489 17.66 -5.73 34.55
CA THR A 489 17.68 -5.05 35.86
C THR A 489 18.35 -5.91 36.93
N VAL A 490 18.09 -7.23 36.94
CA VAL A 490 18.76 -8.18 37.84
C VAL A 490 20.26 -8.23 37.54
N GLU A 491 20.67 -8.25 36.27
CA GLU A 491 22.08 -8.26 35.89
C GLU A 491 22.81 -6.96 36.30
N ARG A 492 22.16 -5.80 36.12
CA ARG A 492 22.69 -4.51 36.58
C ARG A 492 22.85 -4.46 38.10
N VAL A 493 21.87 -4.93 38.85
CA VAL A 493 21.95 -4.98 40.32
C VAL A 493 23.10 -5.88 40.76
N LYS A 494 23.25 -7.06 40.16
CA LYS A 494 24.38 -7.96 40.47
C LYS A 494 25.74 -7.31 40.19
N ALA A 495 25.88 -6.60 39.06
CA ALA A 495 27.10 -5.90 38.72
C ALA A 495 27.41 -4.72 39.67
N GLU A 496 26.37 -4.04 40.18
CA GLU A 496 26.54 -3.01 41.21
C GLU A 496 26.92 -3.62 42.57
N GLU A 497 26.28 -4.73 42.97
CA GLU A 497 26.64 -5.47 44.18
C GLU A 497 28.10 -5.95 44.17
N GLU A 498 28.57 -6.46 43.02
CA GLU A 498 29.97 -6.90 42.85
C GLU A 498 30.96 -5.72 42.98
N LYS A 499 30.66 -4.58 42.36
CA LYS A 499 31.48 -3.36 42.51
C LYS A 499 31.50 -2.85 43.95
N ILE A 500 30.37 -2.91 44.66
CA ILE A 500 30.30 -2.52 46.07
C ILE A 500 31.13 -3.49 46.91
N ALA A 501 31.09 -4.79 46.63
CA ALA A 501 31.92 -5.79 47.31
C ALA A 501 33.42 -5.54 47.11
N GLU A 502 33.86 -5.26 45.87
CA GLU A 502 35.26 -4.90 45.58
C GLU A 502 35.70 -3.62 46.30
N GLN A 503 34.85 -2.59 46.31
CA GLN A 503 35.14 -1.34 47.03
C GLN A 503 35.24 -1.57 48.54
N LEU A 504 34.36 -2.39 49.12
CA LEU A 504 34.41 -2.75 50.54
C LEU A 504 35.68 -3.52 50.88
N GLU A 505 36.09 -4.47 50.04
CA GLU A 505 37.34 -5.23 50.23
C GLU A 505 38.56 -4.29 50.24
N LEU A 506 38.61 -3.34 49.30
CA LEU A 506 39.67 -2.34 49.22
C LEU A 506 39.70 -1.41 50.45
N VAL A 507 38.53 -1.02 50.96
CA VAL A 507 38.42 -0.23 52.20
C VAL A 507 38.92 -1.03 53.40
N VAL A 508 38.56 -2.32 53.49
CA VAL A 508 39.02 -3.21 54.56
C VAL A 508 40.55 -3.39 54.51
N GLU A 509 41.14 -3.56 53.33
CA GLU A 509 42.60 -3.62 53.20
C GLU A 509 43.28 -2.32 53.64
N LYS A 510 42.75 -1.15 53.22
CA LYS A 510 43.27 0.15 53.66
C LYS A 510 43.15 0.35 55.18
N ALA A 511 42.07 -0.13 55.80
CA ALA A 511 41.88 -0.06 57.24
C ALA A 511 42.92 -0.93 57.97
N LYS A 512 43.14 -2.17 57.51
CA LYS A 512 44.17 -3.06 58.04
C LYS A 512 45.57 -2.46 57.92
N ALA A 513 45.90 -1.85 56.78
CA ALA A 513 47.19 -1.19 56.58
C ALA A 513 47.40 -0.03 57.55
N LYS A 514 46.36 0.80 57.76
CA LYS A 514 46.41 1.88 58.76
C LYS A 514 46.57 1.37 60.19
N GLU A 515 45.88 0.30 60.57
CA GLU A 515 46.07 -0.30 61.89
C GLU A 515 47.50 -0.79 62.08
N GLN A 516 48.08 -1.46 61.08
CA GLN A 516 49.48 -1.89 61.13
C GLN A 516 50.44 -0.70 61.26
N GLU A 517 50.25 0.36 60.49
CA GLU A 517 51.07 1.58 60.57
C GLU A 517 51.03 2.20 61.98
N LEU A 518 49.82 2.28 62.57
CA LEU A 518 49.61 2.83 63.92
C LEU A 518 50.23 1.93 65.02
N THR A 519 50.26 0.60 64.82
CA THR A 519 50.99 -0.31 65.72
C THR A 519 52.50 -0.13 65.62
N VAL A 520 53.04 0.05 64.41
CA VAL A 520 54.47 0.28 64.20
C VAL A 520 54.90 1.62 64.82
N GLU A 521 54.09 2.67 64.66
CA GLU A 521 54.35 3.98 65.26
C GLU A 521 54.38 3.91 66.79
N LYS A 522 53.42 3.18 67.40
CA LYS A 522 53.41 2.93 68.86
C LYS A 522 54.66 2.18 69.34
N VAL A 523 55.09 1.14 68.62
CA VAL A 523 56.30 0.38 68.97
C VAL A 523 57.54 1.27 68.87
N LYS A 524 57.68 2.08 67.81
CA LYS A 524 58.80 3.03 67.68
C LYS A 524 58.83 4.05 68.82
N ALA A 525 57.68 4.58 69.22
CA ALA A 525 57.59 5.51 70.33
C ALA A 525 57.93 4.85 71.69
N GLU A 526 57.65 3.56 71.86
CA GLU A 526 58.09 2.79 73.03
C GLU A 526 59.60 2.50 72.99
N GLU A 527 60.15 2.15 71.82
CA GLU A 527 61.60 1.96 71.63
C GLU A 527 62.39 3.24 71.93
N GLU A 528 61.90 4.39 71.48
CA GLU A 528 62.52 5.71 71.76
C GLU A 528 62.52 6.02 73.27
N LYS A 529 61.40 5.76 73.96
CA LYS A 529 61.33 5.90 75.43
C LYS A 529 62.29 4.96 76.15
N VAL A 530 62.44 3.72 75.67
CA VAL A 530 63.41 2.77 76.24
C VAL A 530 64.83 3.23 75.99
N ALA A 531 65.13 3.78 74.80
CA ALA A 531 66.43 4.35 74.49
C ALA A 531 66.78 5.54 75.40
N GLU A 532 65.84 6.47 75.62
CA GLU A 532 66.02 7.58 76.57
C GLU A 532 66.25 7.09 78.01
N GLN A 533 65.51 6.07 78.44
CA GLN A 533 65.71 5.46 79.76
C GLN A 533 67.09 4.81 79.88
N LEU A 534 67.55 4.10 78.85
CA LEU A 534 68.87 3.49 78.82
C LEU A 534 69.97 4.56 78.86
N GLU A 535 69.83 5.66 78.11
CA GLU A 535 70.78 6.78 78.12
C GLU A 535 70.89 7.39 79.53
N LEU A 536 69.76 7.63 80.20
CA LEU A 536 69.73 8.08 81.60
C LEU A 536 70.39 7.09 82.56
N THR A 537 70.23 5.78 82.36
CA THR A 537 70.92 4.78 83.21
C THR A 537 72.42 4.74 82.95
N VAL A 538 72.85 4.89 81.69
CA VAL A 538 74.27 4.96 81.33
C VAL A 538 74.92 6.20 81.93
N GLU A 539 74.24 7.36 81.91
CA GLU A 539 74.72 8.56 82.58
C GLU A 539 74.83 8.37 84.10
N LYS A 540 73.86 7.70 84.73
CA LYS A 540 73.94 7.37 86.17
C LYS A 540 75.11 6.44 86.49
N VAL A 541 75.33 5.39 85.69
CA VAL A 541 76.47 4.47 85.87
C VAL A 541 77.80 5.20 85.67
N LYS A 542 77.90 6.09 84.68
CA LYS A 542 79.09 6.95 84.50
C LYS A 542 79.32 7.87 85.70
N ALA A 543 78.26 8.46 86.25
CA ALA A 543 78.35 9.28 87.46
C ALA A 543 78.78 8.45 88.68
N GLU A 544 78.32 7.21 88.83
CA GLU A 544 78.76 6.27 89.87
C GLU A 544 80.22 5.82 89.67
N GLU A 545 80.67 5.59 88.42
CA GLU A 545 82.08 5.34 88.08
C GLU A 545 82.98 6.56 88.38
N GLU A 546 82.49 7.77 88.18
CA GLU A 546 83.21 8.99 88.56
C GLU A 546 83.25 9.17 90.08
N LEU A 547 82.19 8.78 90.80
CA LEU A 547 82.15 8.79 92.26
C LEU A 547 83.12 7.77 92.88
N THR A 548 83.25 6.58 92.28
CA THR A 548 84.19 5.54 92.72
C THR A 548 85.65 5.90 92.42
N LYS A 549 85.92 6.72 91.40
CA LYS A 549 87.24 7.31 91.14
C LYS A 549 87.63 8.43 92.13
N GLN A 550 86.71 8.93 92.95
CA GLN A 550 86.99 9.96 93.96
C GLN A 550 87.18 9.41 95.39
N LEU A 551 87.11 8.09 95.62
CA LEU A 551 87.46 7.49 96.91
C LEU A 551 88.97 7.16 96.99
N PRO A 552 89.70 7.62 98.03
CA PRO A 552 91.09 7.25 98.24
C PRO A 552 91.21 5.88 98.92
N LEU A 553 92.20 5.10 98.46
CA LEU A 553 92.77 3.90 99.09
C LEU A 553 92.73 3.93 100.63
N ALA A 554 92.07 2.94 101.26
CA ALA A 554 92.35 2.56 102.63
C ALA A 554 91.81 1.14 102.99
N LYS A 555 92.76 0.23 103.18
CA LYS A 555 92.75 -0.90 104.13
C LYS A 555 91.91 -2.14 103.81
N GLU A 556 92.58 -3.14 103.23
CA GLU A 556 92.34 -4.56 103.56
C GLU A 556 93.62 -5.10 104.20
N ASP A 557 93.60 -5.22 105.53
CA ASP A 557 94.49 -6.05 106.33
C ASP A 557 93.61 -6.71 107.40
N GLU A 558 93.90 -7.98 107.68
CA GLU A 558 93.32 -8.91 108.68
C GLU A 558 92.09 -9.71 108.21
N LEU A 559 92.29 -10.85 107.52
CA LEU A 559 92.65 -12.20 108.01
C LEU A 559 91.45 -13.02 108.51
N VAL A 560 91.13 -14.11 107.76
CA VAL A 560 91.18 -15.53 108.21
C VAL A 560 89.80 -16.06 108.59
N GLU A 561 89.32 -17.27 108.27
CA GLU A 561 89.72 -18.45 107.48
C GLU A 561 88.57 -19.49 107.72
N GLU A 562 88.52 -20.57 106.92
CA GLU A 562 87.69 -21.79 107.07
C GLU A 562 86.20 -21.67 106.64
N VAL A 563 85.65 -22.47 105.71
CA VAL A 563 85.74 -23.94 105.59
C VAL A 563 85.76 -24.39 104.12
N ILE A 564 86.62 -25.38 103.88
CA ILE A 564 86.97 -26.12 102.67
C ILE A 564 85.85 -27.08 102.22
N CYS A 565 85.42 -27.03 100.96
CA CYS A 565 85.62 -28.08 99.93
C CYS A 565 85.03 -27.66 98.57
#